data_AF-A0A7C8PKZ5-F1
#
_entry.id   AF-A0A7C8PKZ5-F1
#
_cell.length_a   1.000
_cell.length_b   1.000
_cell.length_c   1.000
_cell.angle_alpha   90.00
_cell.angle_beta   90.00
_cell.angle_gamma   90.00
#
_symmetry.space_group_name_H-M   'P 1'
#
loop_
_entity.id
_entity.type
_entity.pdbx_description
1 polymer ?
#
loop_
_entity_poly.entity_id
_entity_poly.type
_entity_poly.pdbx_seq_one_letter_code
_entity_poly.pdbx_strand_id
1 'polypeptide(L)'
;MRTVFEIEHASIFDLIENLQAQIRELQEFNMLLPTKLYNSRLELATQQLHFPPVPISPGERQHLPSTAKKLRKFDVGECDAACRVLGLPIRADDTVVEKRRSIAEHLGIPSDFW
;
A
#
# COMPACT_ATOMS: atom_id res chain seq x y z
N MET A 1 15.39 11.08 59.53
CA MET A 1 15.79 10.68 58.17
C MET A 1 14.81 9.61 57.67
N ARG A 2 13.54 9.98 57.44
CA ARG A 2 12.44 9.04 57.09
C ARG A 2 11.55 9.52 55.93
N THR A 3 11.65 10.80 55.57
CA THR A 3 10.78 11.49 54.61
C THR A 3 11.23 11.41 53.15
N VAL A 4 12.50 11.13 52.85
CA VAL A 4 12.99 11.08 51.45
C VAL A 4 12.60 9.77 50.76
N PHE A 5 12.58 8.64 51.49
CA PHE A 5 12.22 7.33 50.95
C PHE A 5 10.73 7.20 50.58
N GLU A 6 9.82 7.89 51.28
CA GLU A 6 8.38 7.84 51.00
C GLU A 6 8.00 8.60 49.73
N ILE A 7 8.71 9.68 49.42
CA ILE A 7 8.46 10.53 48.23
C ILE A 7 8.91 9.82 46.95
N GLU A 8 10.04 9.11 46.98
CA GLU A 8 10.52 8.33 45.84
C GLU A 8 9.62 7.13 45.53
N HIS A 9 9.09 6.47 46.58
CA HIS A 9 8.15 5.36 46.39
C HIS A 9 6.82 5.80 45.78
N ALA A 10 6.22 6.91 46.26
CA ALA A 10 4.98 7.44 45.70
C ALA A 10 5.12 7.78 44.20
N SER A 11 6.24 8.41 43.83
CA SER A 11 6.57 8.74 42.43
C SER A 11 6.71 7.49 41.53
N ILE A 12 7.26 6.39 42.06
CA ILE A 12 7.38 5.13 41.33
C ILE A 12 6.01 4.45 41.14
N PHE A 13 5.14 4.47 42.15
CA PHE A 13 3.79 3.93 42.03
C PHE A 13 2.96 4.70 41.00
N ASP A 14 3.02 6.03 41.00
CA ASP A 14 2.35 6.88 40.01
C ASP A 14 2.85 6.60 38.59
N LEU A 15 4.16 6.38 38.43
CA LEU A 15 4.76 6.01 37.14
C LEU A 15 4.28 4.63 36.67
N ILE A 16 4.19 3.66 37.57
CA ILE A 16 3.71 2.30 37.25
C ILE A 16 2.23 2.34 36.84
N GLU A 17 1.38 3.09 37.55
CA GLU A 17 -0.03 3.22 37.19
C GLU A 17 -0.21 3.88 35.83
N ASN A 18 0.56 4.93 35.54
CA ASN A 18 0.55 5.60 34.25
C ASN A 18 1.01 4.67 33.11
N LEU A 19 2.10 3.93 33.31
CA LEU A 19 2.56 2.94 32.33
C LEU A 19 1.53 1.84 32.10
N GLN A 20 0.86 1.36 33.15
CA GLN A 20 -0.21 0.37 33.02
C GLN A 20 -1.42 0.92 32.25
N ALA A 21 -1.77 2.19 32.45
CA ALA A 21 -2.83 2.85 31.68
C ALA A 21 -2.45 2.94 30.18
N GLN A 22 -1.24 3.38 29.87
CA GLN A 22 -0.74 3.45 28.48
C GLN A 22 -0.68 2.07 27.81
N ILE A 23 -0.25 1.04 28.55
CA ILE A 23 -0.24 -0.33 28.03
C ILE A 23 -1.65 -0.81 27.70
N ARG A 24 -2.65 -0.52 28.55
CA ARG A 24 -4.05 -0.86 28.28
C ARG A 24 -4.59 -0.16 27.04
N GLU A 25 -4.35 1.15 26.90
CA GLU A 25 -4.75 1.91 25.72
C GLU A 25 -4.13 1.37 24.42
N LEU A 26 -2.84 1.02 24.46
CA LEU A 26 -2.15 0.42 23.31
C LEU A 26 -2.68 -0.97 22.96
N GLN A 27 -3.05 -1.77 23.96
CA GLN A 27 -3.66 -3.07 23.75
C GLN A 27 -5.05 -2.95 23.12
N GLU A 28 -5.88 -2.03 23.61
CA GLU A 28 -7.19 -1.74 23.02
C GLU A 28 -7.08 -1.22 21.59
N PHE A 29 -6.13 -0.31 21.33
CA PHE A 29 -5.86 0.18 19.99
C PHE A 29 -5.42 -0.96 19.04
N ASN A 30 -4.52 -1.84 19.49
CA ASN A 30 -4.08 -3.00 18.70
C ASN A 30 -5.20 -4.00 18.44
N MET A 31 -6.11 -4.23 19.40
CA MET A 31 -7.27 -5.11 19.17
C MET A 31 -8.21 -4.56 18.08
N LEU A 32 -8.33 -3.24 17.98
CA LEU A 32 -9.19 -2.58 17.00
C LEU A 32 -8.51 -2.34 15.64
N LEU A 33 -7.18 -2.45 15.57
CA LEU A 33 -6.38 -2.18 14.37
C LEU A 33 -6.75 -3.10 13.19
N PRO A 34 -6.91 -4.44 13.35
CA PRO A 34 -7.31 -5.32 12.25
C PRO A 34 -8.67 -4.95 11.67
N THR A 35 -9.63 -4.60 12.53
CA THR A 35 -10.98 -4.18 12.12
C THR A 35 -10.95 -2.85 11.37
N LYS A 36 -10.17 -1.88 11.85
CA LYS A 36 -9.98 -0.60 11.15
C LYS A 36 -9.32 -0.81 9.78
N LEU A 37 -8.28 -1.63 9.70
CA LEU A 37 -7.61 -1.94 8.44
C LEU A 37 -8.53 -2.69 7.47
N TYR A 38 -9.34 -3.62 7.96
CA TYR A 38 -10.33 -4.33 7.16
C TYR A 38 -11.41 -3.38 6.62
N ASN A 39 -11.95 -2.51 7.47
CA ASN A 39 -12.95 -1.51 7.08
C ASN A 39 -12.37 -0.49 6.09
N SER A 40 -11.14 -0.01 6.31
CA SER A 40 -10.46 0.87 5.34
C SER A 40 -10.22 0.17 4.00
N ARG A 41 -9.86 -1.12 3.99
CA ARG A 41 -9.74 -1.90 2.74
C ARG A 41 -11.09 -2.11 2.05
N LEU A 42 -12.17 -2.28 2.81
CA LEU A 42 -13.53 -2.34 2.27
C LEU A 42 -13.97 -0.99 1.69
N GLU A 43 -13.68 0.12 2.36
CA GLU A 43 -13.95 1.48 1.85
C GLU A 43 -13.15 1.76 0.58
N LEU A 44 -11.89 1.35 0.53
CA LEU A 44 -11.02 1.44 -0.66
C LEU A 44 -11.46 0.50 -1.80
N ALA A 45 -12.09 -0.62 -1.49
CA ALA A 45 -12.62 -1.55 -2.49
C ALA A 45 -14.00 -1.14 -3.01
N THR A 46 -14.78 -0.40 -2.21
CA THR A 46 -16.13 0.09 -2.56
C THR A 46 -16.10 1.45 -3.23
N GLN A 47 -15.06 2.27 -2.98
CA GLN A 47 -14.75 3.42 -3.81
C GLN A 47 -13.89 2.97 -5.00
N GLN A 48 -14.37 3.19 -6.23
CA GLN A 48 -13.50 3.09 -7.41
C GLN A 48 -12.29 4.00 -7.20
N LEU A 49 -11.14 3.40 -6.88
CA LEU A 49 -9.89 4.09 -6.67
C LEU A 49 -9.46 4.79 -7.96
N HIS A 50 -9.79 6.07 -8.08
CA HIS A 50 -9.09 6.97 -8.98
C HIS A 50 -7.71 7.25 -8.38
N PHE A 51 -6.76 6.36 -8.64
CA PHE A 51 -5.36 6.61 -8.33
C PHE A 51 -4.92 7.84 -9.15
N PRO A 52 -4.42 8.91 -8.52
CA PRO A 52 -3.76 9.97 -9.26
C PRO A 52 -2.57 9.34 -10.02
N PRO A 53 -2.33 9.70 -11.29
CA PRO A 53 -1.24 9.11 -12.06
C PRO A 53 0.06 9.36 -11.29
N VAL A 54 0.74 8.28 -10.92
CA VAL A 54 2.07 8.35 -10.30
C VAL A 54 2.94 9.21 -11.21
N PRO A 55 3.65 10.22 -10.71
CA PRO A 55 4.54 11.03 -11.55
C PRO A 55 5.69 10.13 -12.06
N ILE A 56 5.55 9.65 -13.28
CA ILE A 56 6.54 8.80 -13.95
C ILE A 56 7.68 9.68 -14.43
N SER A 57 8.91 9.38 -14.00
CA SER A 57 10.09 10.12 -14.44
C SER A 57 10.25 10.00 -15.96
N PRO A 58 10.75 11.01 -16.68
CA PRO A 58 10.89 10.95 -18.14
C PRO A 58 11.69 9.72 -18.64
N GLY A 59 12.69 9.29 -17.87
CA GLY A 59 13.47 8.08 -18.16
C GLY A 59 12.69 6.77 -17.98
N GLU A 60 11.67 6.74 -17.12
CA GLU A 60 10.85 5.55 -16.87
C GLU A 60 9.72 5.40 -17.91
N ARG A 61 9.28 6.52 -18.52
CA ARG A 61 8.30 6.52 -19.61
C ARG A 61 8.75 5.74 -20.84
N GLN A 62 10.05 5.52 -21.03
CA GLN A 62 10.55 4.73 -22.16
C GLN A 62 10.08 3.26 -22.10
N HIS A 63 9.75 2.77 -20.91
CA HIS A 63 9.24 1.41 -20.69
C HIS A 63 7.72 1.31 -20.88
N LEU A 64 7.04 2.43 -21.11
CA LEU A 64 5.59 2.44 -21.32
C LEU A 64 5.25 2.37 -22.80
N PRO A 65 4.24 1.56 -23.16
CA PRO A 65 3.76 1.53 -24.53
C PRO A 65 3.06 2.85 -24.87
N SER A 66 3.48 3.49 -25.96
CA SER A 66 2.81 4.69 -26.47
C SER A 66 1.58 4.38 -27.33
N THR A 67 1.34 3.10 -27.67
CA THR A 67 0.24 2.64 -28.54
C THR A 67 -0.12 1.17 -28.26
N ALA A 68 -1.34 0.75 -28.58
CA ALA A 68 -1.78 -0.65 -28.50
C ALA A 68 -0.86 -1.60 -29.30
N LYS A 69 -0.43 -1.18 -30.49
CA LYS A 69 0.46 -1.97 -31.36
C LYS A 69 1.82 -2.26 -30.71
N LYS A 70 2.35 -1.33 -29.90
CA LYS A 70 3.60 -1.56 -29.16
C LYS A 70 3.37 -2.51 -27.99
N LEU A 71 2.30 -2.32 -27.22
CA LEU A 71 2.00 -3.19 -26.08
C LEU A 71 1.75 -4.65 -26.50
N ARG A 72 1.16 -4.89 -27.68
CA ARG A 72 1.04 -6.25 -28.26
C ARG A 72 2.38 -6.95 -28.54
N LYS A 73 3.49 -6.21 -28.60
CA LYS A 73 4.83 -6.76 -28.83
C LYS A 73 5.59 -6.98 -27.53
N PHE A 74 5.09 -6.48 -26.40
CA PHE A 74 5.81 -6.54 -25.13
C PHE A 74 6.00 -7.98 -24.67
N ASP A 75 7.23 -8.41 -24.47
CA ASP A 75 7.52 -9.69 -23.82
C ASP A 75 7.21 -9.64 -22.31
N VAL A 76 7.48 -10.75 -21.60
CA VAL A 76 7.25 -10.84 -20.15
C VAL A 76 8.04 -9.75 -19.40
N GLY A 77 9.30 -9.52 -19.78
CA GLY A 77 10.18 -8.58 -19.10
C GLY A 77 9.78 -7.12 -19.34
N GLU A 78 9.36 -6.79 -20.57
CA GLU A 78 8.81 -5.48 -20.92
C GLU A 78 7.48 -5.22 -20.19
N CYS A 79 6.63 -6.23 -20.06
CA CYS A 79 5.40 -6.14 -19.26
C CYS A 79 5.69 -5.92 -17.78
N ASP A 80 6.64 -6.66 -17.19
CA ASP A 80 7.01 -6.49 -15.80
C ASP A 80 7.63 -5.11 -15.53
N ALA A 81 8.49 -4.63 -16.43
CA ALA A 81 9.04 -3.28 -16.34
C ALA A 81 7.93 -2.21 -16.39
N ALA A 82 6.99 -2.33 -17.33
CA ALA A 82 5.84 -1.44 -17.42
C ALA A 82 4.95 -1.50 -16.16
N CYS A 83 4.68 -2.70 -15.63
CA CYS A 83 3.94 -2.85 -14.38
C CYS A 83 4.65 -2.19 -13.20
N ARG A 84 5.98 -2.31 -13.07
CA ARG A 84 6.74 -1.62 -12.02
C ARG A 84 6.61 -0.10 -12.13
N VAL A 85 6.74 0.44 -13.34
CA VAL A 85 6.63 1.88 -13.60
C VAL A 85 5.21 2.41 -13.30
N LEU A 86 4.19 1.61 -13.59
CA LEU A 86 2.79 1.94 -13.32
C LEU A 86 2.33 1.62 -11.89
N GLY A 87 3.20 1.03 -11.05
CA GLY A 87 2.82 0.57 -9.71
C GLY A 87 1.79 -0.57 -9.71
N LEU A 88 1.66 -1.29 -10.83
CA LEU A 88 0.75 -2.43 -10.95
C LEU A 88 1.34 -3.66 -10.23
N PRO A 89 0.50 -4.48 -9.57
CA PRO A 89 0.97 -5.71 -8.93
C PRO A 89 1.50 -6.68 -9.99
N ILE A 90 2.68 -7.24 -9.74
CA ILE A 90 3.32 -8.24 -10.61
C ILE A 90 3.14 -9.60 -9.94
N ARG A 91 2.27 -10.44 -10.50
CA ARG A 91 2.16 -11.84 -10.10
C ARG A 91 3.03 -12.68 -11.02
N ALA A 92 3.68 -13.69 -10.45
CA ALA A 92 4.53 -14.62 -11.19
C ALA A 92 3.72 -15.52 -12.15
N ASP A 93 2.46 -15.78 -11.80
CA ASP A 93 1.57 -16.66 -12.56
C ASP A 93 0.80 -15.94 -13.68
N ASP A 94 0.85 -14.61 -13.73
CA ASP A 94 0.15 -13.85 -14.76
C ASP A 94 0.77 -14.10 -16.13
N THR A 95 -0.07 -14.45 -17.11
CA THR A 95 0.34 -14.55 -18.50
C THR A 95 0.71 -13.17 -19.07
N VAL A 96 1.52 -13.16 -20.13
CA VAL A 96 1.84 -11.93 -20.86
C VAL A 96 0.56 -11.20 -21.32
N VAL A 97 -0.48 -11.94 -21.69
CA VAL A 97 -1.76 -11.37 -22.14
C VAL A 97 -2.47 -10.65 -21.00
N GLU A 98 -2.48 -11.22 -19.80
CA GLU A 98 -3.07 -10.60 -18.61
C GLU A 98 -2.30 -9.35 -18.19
N LYS A 99 -0.96 -9.40 -18.20
CA LYS A 99 -0.13 -8.23 -17.92
C LYS A 99 -0.39 -7.11 -18.93
N ARG A 100 -0.45 -7.43 -20.24
CA ARG A 100 -0.78 -6.45 -21.29
C ARG A 100 -2.16 -5.84 -21.11
N ARG A 101 -3.17 -6.63 -20.70
CA ARG A 101 -4.52 -6.14 -20.40
C ARG A 101 -4.50 -5.15 -19.25
N SER A 102 -3.86 -5.49 -18.14
CA SER A 102 -3.73 -4.60 -16.97
C SER A 102 -3.02 -3.29 -17.31
N ILE A 103 -1.97 -3.35 -18.13
CA ILE A 103 -1.25 -2.15 -18.63
C ILE A 103 -2.16 -1.31 -19.54
N ALA A 104 -2.91 -1.95 -20.45
CA ALA A 104 -3.83 -1.27 -21.36
C ALA A 104 -4.93 -0.52 -20.60
N GLU A 105 -5.57 -1.19 -19.63
CA GLU A 105 -6.61 -0.61 -18.79
C GLU A 105 -6.09 0.60 -18.01
N HIS A 106 -4.91 0.48 -17.41
CA HIS A 106 -4.32 1.56 -16.62
C HIS A 106 -3.91 2.77 -17.48
N LEU A 107 -3.47 2.53 -18.72
CA LEU A 107 -3.09 3.59 -19.66
C LEU A 107 -4.27 4.13 -20.50
N GLY A 108 -5.48 3.60 -20.31
CA GLY A 108 -6.67 3.99 -21.09
C GLY A 108 -6.57 3.62 -22.57
N ILE A 109 -5.81 2.58 -22.93
CA ILE A 109 -5.66 2.13 -24.32
C ILE A 109 -6.86 1.21 -24.64
N PRO A 110 -7.69 1.55 -25.65
CA PRO A 110 -8.97 0.87 -25.90
C PRO A 110 -8.81 -0.62 -26.21
N SER A 111 -9.74 -1.42 -25.68
CA SER A 111 -9.81 -2.88 -25.76
C SER A 111 -9.97 -3.45 -27.18
N ASP A 112 -10.37 -2.61 -28.13
CA ASP A 112 -10.77 -3.07 -29.47
C ASP A 112 -9.58 -3.49 -30.34
N PHE A 113 -8.37 -3.38 -29.78
CA PHE A 113 -7.10 -3.68 -30.43
C PHE A 113 -6.25 -4.69 -29.63
N TRP A 114 -6.81 -5.73 -29.00
CA TRP A 114 -6.01 -6.82 -28.36
C TRP A 114 -6.40 -8.21 -28.86
#